data_AF-A0A9E0XIF7-F1
#
_entry.id   AF-A0A9E0XIF7-F1
#
_cell.length_a   1.000
_cell.length_b   1.000
_cell.length_c   1.000
_cell.angle_alpha   90.00
_cell.angle_beta   90.00
_cell.angle_gamma   90.00
#
_symmetry.space_group_name_H-M   'P 1'
#
loop_
_entity.id
_entity.type
_entity.pdbx_description
1 polymer ?
#
loop_
_entity_poly.entity_id
_entity_poly.type
_entity_poly.pdbx_seq_one_letter_code
_entity_poly.pdbx_strand_id
1 'polypeptide(L)'
;MKPSRHKESHHLGEYAVRYEPFKELAKVFAEFHTPEFKLLSARKRFKKVSETLLQLIEEAKEPCFLLPAVLDFISRVNAEKLLHEPYRMLSFEFWLNHFSGLSDKQNYKLRSKIVGKHIPREEYQLFFPIGMSKTFNGSHFVAAHFSPDIDTTIASFWGWMDAFGARLSNGIHYWSLPGTFPDSHIALLFQELFSEHVFELLARHAHTLTLTASDLISHKEIVKLPADTQIGSINDTHHSKAVILIDENGHFKGDWRANDAEVVRQVIMLFGSIMRWFENSIHAKLISIFAKEQVYVADVKEAIDAIFDMTVKECSPVAGFTEQQKRYQDDYLKKVLKVHKGLTATFGELVSSLDAVTSDEFSLFRSAIQAFSDPELFNDEGSLIENRPLIFSRLEKIFKELDETIHAVQQHIDRFSILLEIKEKVLEIPQLFVTLKSDVEEMRTKIDNFDHLTVVVPEENGQWFPVGAVFANDLKRQTLGTVSLRDFSNENEMKMASYLEVISVLDHHKTDISTTSAATMIVADAQSANTIVAELMMHINDRYSLLNISKEAID
;
A
#
# COMPACT_ATOMS: atom_id res chain seq x y z
N MET A 1 -48.19 56.51 -20.72
CA MET A 1 -47.89 55.09 -20.48
C MET A 1 -47.15 54.54 -21.69
N LYS A 2 -45.84 54.33 -21.58
CA LYS A 2 -45.08 53.54 -22.57
C LYS A 2 -45.25 52.06 -22.20
N PRO A 3 -45.47 51.15 -23.17
CA PRO A 3 -45.56 49.73 -22.88
C PRO A 3 -44.20 49.23 -22.40
N SER A 4 -44.18 48.54 -21.25
CA SER A 4 -42.99 47.88 -20.75
C SER A 4 -42.55 46.82 -21.76
N ARG A 5 -41.30 46.91 -22.21
CA ARG A 5 -40.65 45.82 -22.96
C ARG A 5 -40.69 44.58 -22.06
N HIS A 6 -41.45 43.57 -22.47
CA HIS A 6 -41.23 42.21 -21.99
C HIS A 6 -39.77 41.87 -22.31
N LYS A 7 -38.93 41.69 -21.27
CA LYS A 7 -37.67 40.98 -21.42
C LYS A 7 -38.04 39.59 -21.90
N GLU A 8 -37.53 39.18 -23.06
CA GLU A 8 -37.60 37.79 -23.51
C GLU A 8 -37.03 36.91 -22.40
N SER A 9 -37.90 36.13 -21.74
CA SER A 9 -37.47 35.18 -20.73
C SER A 9 -36.98 33.94 -21.47
N HIS A 10 -35.66 33.81 -21.63
CA HIS A 10 -35.07 32.57 -22.11
C HIS A 10 -35.40 31.43 -21.15
N HIS A 11 -35.91 30.32 -21.68
CA HIS A 11 -36.08 29.10 -20.90
C HIS A 11 -34.71 28.45 -20.65
N LEU A 12 -34.54 27.76 -19.52
CA LEU A 12 -33.28 27.09 -19.15
C LEU A 12 -32.73 26.17 -20.27
N GLY A 13 -33.61 25.49 -21.00
CA GLY A 13 -33.23 24.61 -22.13
C GLY A 13 -32.78 25.34 -23.40
N GLU A 14 -32.86 26.67 -23.46
CA GLU A 14 -32.34 27.48 -24.57
C GLU A 14 -30.86 27.84 -24.39
N TYR A 15 -30.31 27.61 -23.19
CA TYR A 15 -28.90 27.84 -22.88
C TYR A 15 -28.06 26.63 -23.29
N ALA A 16 -27.41 26.71 -24.45
CA ALA A 16 -26.40 25.73 -24.85
C ALA A 16 -25.10 25.97 -24.04
N VAL A 17 -24.90 25.20 -22.97
CA VAL A 17 -23.63 25.20 -22.24
C VAL A 17 -22.61 24.45 -23.10
N ARG A 18 -21.61 25.18 -23.61
CA ARG A 18 -20.48 24.60 -24.33
C ARG A 18 -19.25 24.70 -23.45
N TYR A 19 -18.63 23.56 -23.15
CA TYR A 19 -17.30 23.53 -22.55
C TYR A 19 -16.23 23.38 -23.64
N GLU A 20 -15.03 23.84 -23.33
CA GLU A 20 -13.87 23.60 -24.19
C GLU A 20 -13.25 22.24 -23.81
N PRO A 21 -13.19 21.26 -24.74
CA PRO A 21 -12.46 20.03 -24.49
C PRO A 21 -10.96 20.33 -24.39
N PHE A 22 -10.19 19.39 -23.81
CA PHE A 22 -8.74 19.52 -23.81
C PHE A 22 -8.19 19.63 -25.24
N LYS A 23 -7.18 20.49 -25.41
CA LYS A 23 -6.53 20.71 -26.71
C LYS A 23 -5.67 19.50 -27.07
N GLU A 24 -5.55 19.23 -28.37
CA GLU A 24 -4.69 18.17 -28.91
C GLU A 24 -4.96 16.74 -28.40
N LEU A 25 -6.18 16.43 -27.90
CA LEU A 25 -6.52 15.09 -27.40
C LEU A 25 -6.19 13.97 -28.39
N ALA A 26 -6.37 14.17 -29.69
CA ALA A 26 -6.03 13.16 -30.69
C ALA A 26 -4.53 12.79 -30.68
N LYS A 27 -3.66 13.78 -30.47
CA LYS A 27 -2.21 13.57 -30.37
C LYS A 27 -1.84 12.89 -29.06
N VAL A 28 -2.45 13.32 -27.95
CA VAL A 28 -2.27 12.69 -26.63
C VAL A 28 -2.64 11.21 -26.68
N PHE A 29 -3.78 10.85 -27.25
CA PHE A 29 -4.22 9.46 -27.35
C PHE A 29 -3.40 8.64 -28.35
N ALA A 30 -2.84 9.27 -29.39
CA ALA A 30 -1.89 8.58 -30.28
C ALA A 30 -0.66 8.05 -29.51
N GLU A 31 -0.21 8.75 -28.46
CA GLU A 31 0.89 8.28 -27.60
C GLU A 31 0.52 7.00 -26.83
N PHE A 32 -0.75 6.85 -26.43
CA PHE A 32 -1.24 5.64 -25.75
C PHE A 32 -1.40 4.43 -26.70
N HIS A 33 -1.31 4.63 -28.00
CA HIS A 33 -1.34 3.54 -28.99
C HIS A 33 0.04 3.06 -29.42
N THR A 34 1.10 3.72 -28.95
CA THR A 34 2.49 3.33 -29.23
C THR A 34 2.80 1.94 -28.67
N PRO A 35 3.67 1.16 -29.33
CA PRO A 35 4.15 -0.11 -28.79
C PRO A 35 4.75 0.03 -27.39
N GLU A 36 5.47 1.12 -27.15
CA GLU A 36 6.10 1.44 -25.87
C GLU A 36 5.08 1.53 -24.74
N PHE A 37 3.94 2.19 -24.97
CA PHE A 37 2.86 2.26 -23.98
C PHE A 37 2.22 0.89 -23.73
N LYS A 38 1.99 0.10 -24.80
CA LYS A 38 1.35 -1.22 -24.68
C LYS A 38 2.22 -2.23 -23.94
N LEU A 39 3.54 -2.07 -23.98
CA LEU A 39 4.50 -2.88 -23.22
C LEU A 39 4.57 -2.50 -21.74
N LEU A 40 3.96 -1.39 -21.32
CA LEU A 40 3.92 -1.01 -19.90
C LEU A 40 2.98 -1.94 -19.11
N SER A 41 3.41 -2.29 -17.89
CA SER A 41 2.54 -2.97 -16.93
C SER A 41 1.27 -2.14 -16.65
N ALA A 42 0.18 -2.80 -16.23
CA ALA A 42 -1.10 -2.15 -15.95
C ALA A 42 -0.95 -0.92 -15.03
N ARG A 43 -0.12 -1.02 -13.99
CA ARG A 43 0.22 0.08 -13.08
C ARG A 43 0.93 1.24 -13.76
N LYS A 44 1.92 0.96 -14.61
CA LYS A 44 2.65 2.01 -15.35
C LYS A 44 1.73 2.71 -16.35
N ARG A 45 0.81 1.99 -16.99
CA ARG A 45 -0.25 2.57 -17.82
C ARG A 45 -1.19 3.46 -17.02
N PHE A 46 -1.69 2.97 -15.88
CA PHE A 46 -2.54 3.74 -14.97
C PHE A 46 -1.87 5.05 -14.52
N LYS A 47 -0.60 4.96 -14.10
CA LYS A 47 0.20 6.13 -13.73
C LYS A 47 0.32 7.11 -14.91
N LYS A 48 0.71 6.63 -16.10
CA LYS A 48 0.92 7.48 -17.27
C LYS A 48 -0.37 8.18 -17.72
N VAL A 49 -1.50 7.48 -17.73
CA VAL A 49 -2.82 8.07 -18.03
C VAL A 49 -3.18 9.16 -17.02
N SER A 50 -2.94 8.91 -15.73
CA SER A 50 -3.23 9.86 -14.66
C SER A 50 -2.32 11.10 -14.71
N GLU A 51 -1.02 10.91 -14.98
CA GLU A 51 -0.05 12.00 -15.18
C GLU A 51 -0.41 12.87 -16.38
N THR A 52 -0.84 12.25 -17.49
CA THR A 52 -1.31 12.99 -18.66
C THR A 52 -2.56 13.82 -18.35
N LEU A 53 -3.54 13.26 -17.63
CA LEU A 53 -4.72 14.02 -17.22
C LEU A 53 -4.35 15.19 -16.30
N LEU A 54 -3.46 14.97 -15.34
CA LEU A 54 -2.90 16.02 -14.47
C LEU A 54 -2.29 17.15 -15.31
N GLN A 55 -1.43 16.81 -16.27
CA GLN A 55 -0.77 17.79 -17.13
C GLN A 55 -1.78 18.61 -17.95
N LEU A 56 -2.79 17.96 -18.54
CA LEU A 56 -3.85 18.65 -19.29
C LEU A 56 -4.63 19.64 -18.41
N ILE A 57 -4.90 19.28 -17.15
CA ILE A 57 -5.56 20.17 -16.20
C ILE A 57 -4.64 21.34 -15.80
N GLU A 58 -3.35 21.10 -15.59
CA GLU A 58 -2.39 22.14 -15.24
C GLU A 58 -2.18 23.15 -16.37
N GLU A 59 -2.09 22.70 -17.62
CA GLU A 59 -1.88 23.52 -18.81
C GLU A 59 -3.12 24.34 -19.24
N ALA A 60 -4.32 23.93 -18.81
CA ALA A 60 -5.55 24.69 -19.07
C ALA A 60 -5.44 26.12 -18.54
N LYS A 61 -5.81 27.12 -19.35
CA LYS A 61 -5.75 28.52 -18.93
C LYS A 61 -6.92 28.85 -18.00
N GLU A 62 -6.64 29.58 -16.92
CA GLU A 62 -7.67 30.14 -16.05
C GLU A 62 -8.22 31.45 -16.67
N PRO A 63 -9.53 31.74 -16.56
CA PRO A 63 -10.60 30.91 -15.98
C PRO A 63 -10.91 29.64 -16.75
N CYS A 64 -11.20 28.55 -16.03
CA CYS A 64 -11.64 27.30 -16.64
C CYS A 64 -12.59 26.55 -15.72
N PHE A 65 -13.55 25.81 -16.30
CA PHE A 65 -14.34 24.77 -15.64
C PHE A 65 -14.09 23.47 -16.39
N LEU A 66 -13.33 22.55 -15.79
CA LEU A 66 -12.77 21.40 -16.51
C LEU A 66 -13.47 20.08 -16.24
N LEU A 67 -14.46 20.02 -15.34
CA LEU A 67 -15.17 18.77 -15.05
C LEU A 67 -15.68 18.06 -16.32
N PRO A 68 -16.34 18.74 -17.28
CA PRO A 68 -16.77 18.09 -18.52
C PRO A 68 -15.60 17.51 -19.33
N ALA A 69 -14.53 18.29 -19.54
CA ALA A 69 -13.36 17.87 -20.29
C ALA A 69 -12.61 16.69 -19.62
N VAL A 70 -12.59 16.66 -18.29
CA VAL A 70 -12.05 15.55 -17.49
C VAL A 70 -12.86 14.28 -17.70
N LEU A 71 -14.19 14.38 -17.65
CA LEU A 71 -15.08 13.24 -17.86
C LEU A 71 -14.98 12.68 -19.28
N ASP A 72 -14.88 13.54 -20.29
CA ASP A 72 -14.66 13.11 -21.67
C ASP A 72 -13.32 12.40 -21.87
N PHE A 73 -12.25 12.91 -21.26
CA PHE A 73 -10.96 12.24 -21.27
C PHE A 73 -11.06 10.83 -20.66
N ILE A 74 -11.70 10.73 -19.49
CA ILE A 74 -11.90 9.45 -18.79
C ILE A 74 -12.77 8.49 -19.61
N SER A 75 -13.87 8.99 -20.18
CA SER A 75 -14.76 8.22 -21.05
C SER A 75 -13.99 7.64 -22.24
N ARG A 76 -13.15 8.46 -22.88
CA ARG A 76 -12.32 8.01 -24.00
C ARG A 76 -11.27 6.98 -23.60
N VAL A 77 -10.63 7.13 -22.44
CA VAL A 77 -9.71 6.11 -21.87
C VAL A 77 -10.42 4.75 -21.75
N ASN A 78 -11.68 4.75 -21.29
CA ASN A 78 -12.48 3.55 -21.13
C ASN A 78 -12.94 2.97 -22.47
N ALA A 79 -13.41 3.81 -23.39
CA ALA A 79 -13.85 3.41 -24.73
C ALA A 79 -12.71 2.74 -25.52
N GLU A 80 -11.49 3.27 -25.40
CA GLU A 80 -10.29 2.71 -26.03
C GLU A 80 -9.63 1.57 -25.24
N LYS A 81 -10.18 1.22 -24.07
CA LYS A 81 -9.70 0.13 -23.19
C LYS A 81 -8.21 0.22 -22.87
N LEU A 82 -7.72 1.42 -22.58
CA LEU A 82 -6.30 1.65 -22.30
C LEU A 82 -5.84 0.99 -20.98
N LEU A 83 -6.79 0.81 -20.06
CA LEU A 83 -6.60 0.20 -18.75
C LEU A 83 -7.48 -1.06 -18.60
N HIS A 84 -7.09 -1.97 -17.71
CA HIS A 84 -7.80 -3.23 -17.48
C HIS A 84 -9.12 -3.04 -16.72
N GLU A 85 -9.12 -2.20 -15.68
CA GLU A 85 -10.33 -1.81 -14.96
C GLU A 85 -10.85 -0.45 -15.47
N PRO A 86 -12.17 -0.20 -15.39
CA PRO A 86 -12.74 1.10 -15.73
C PRO A 86 -12.08 2.23 -14.93
N TYR A 87 -11.55 3.22 -15.65
CA TYR A 87 -11.01 4.43 -15.08
C TYR A 87 -12.16 5.37 -14.72
N ARG A 88 -12.22 5.82 -13.48
CA ARG A 88 -13.27 6.73 -12.98
C ARG A 88 -12.64 7.95 -12.35
N MET A 89 -13.46 8.96 -12.06
CA MET A 89 -12.98 10.15 -11.34
C MET A 89 -12.40 9.78 -9.96
N LEU A 90 -12.99 8.80 -9.28
CA LEU A 90 -12.47 8.26 -8.02
C LEU A 90 -11.09 7.61 -8.18
N SER A 91 -10.82 6.99 -9.34
CA SER A 91 -9.50 6.42 -9.65
C SER A 91 -8.46 7.53 -9.83
N PHE A 92 -8.82 8.61 -10.53
CA PHE A 92 -7.95 9.77 -10.68
C PHE A 92 -7.72 10.48 -9.34
N GLU A 93 -8.77 10.66 -8.54
CA GLU A 93 -8.67 11.27 -7.22
C GLU A 93 -7.80 10.45 -6.26
N PHE A 94 -7.98 9.12 -6.25
CA PHE A 94 -7.11 8.22 -5.51
C PHE A 94 -5.66 8.40 -5.93
N TRP A 95 -5.38 8.41 -7.24
CA TRP A 95 -4.03 8.65 -7.73
C TRP A 95 -3.49 10.03 -7.35
N LEU A 96 -4.34 11.06 -7.42
CA LEU A 96 -4.01 12.43 -7.08
C LEU A 96 -3.59 12.56 -5.62
N ASN A 97 -4.32 11.90 -4.71
CA ASN A 97 -4.05 11.97 -3.27
C ASN A 97 -2.82 11.16 -2.84
N HIS A 98 -2.54 10.04 -3.53
CA HIS A 98 -1.54 9.07 -3.07
C HIS A 98 -0.23 9.06 -3.88
N PHE A 99 -0.25 9.41 -5.17
CA PHE A 99 0.89 9.21 -6.08
C PHE A 99 1.33 10.44 -6.87
N SER A 100 0.52 11.49 -6.95
CA SER A 100 0.85 12.68 -7.76
C SER A 100 2.05 13.48 -7.24
N GLY A 101 2.36 13.38 -5.94
CA GLY A 101 3.40 14.19 -5.29
C GLY A 101 3.01 15.66 -5.10
N LEU A 102 1.77 16.05 -5.41
CA LEU A 102 1.30 17.42 -5.21
C LEU A 102 1.18 17.77 -3.72
N SER A 103 1.61 18.98 -3.36
CA SER A 103 1.30 19.55 -2.05
C SER A 103 -0.19 19.82 -1.89
N ASP A 104 -0.62 20.00 -0.64
CA ASP A 104 -2.02 20.29 -0.33
C ASP A 104 -2.58 21.50 -1.09
N LYS A 105 -1.76 22.55 -1.23
CA LYS A 105 -2.12 23.78 -1.95
C LYS A 105 -2.23 23.55 -3.47
N GLN A 106 -1.33 22.76 -4.06
CA GLN A 106 -1.40 22.43 -5.48
C GLN A 106 -2.60 21.55 -5.80
N ASN A 107 -2.84 20.53 -4.98
CA ASN A 107 -4.00 19.64 -5.11
C ASN A 107 -5.30 20.44 -4.97
N TYR A 108 -5.36 21.38 -4.01
CA TYR A 108 -6.47 22.31 -3.85
C TYR A 108 -6.72 23.17 -5.11
N LYS A 109 -5.65 23.78 -5.65
CA LYS A 109 -5.74 24.58 -6.88
C LYS A 109 -6.20 23.75 -8.08
N LEU A 110 -5.69 22.52 -8.22
CA LEU A 110 -6.07 21.63 -9.31
C LEU A 110 -7.56 21.28 -9.25
N ARG A 111 -8.07 20.90 -8.07
CA ARG A 111 -9.50 20.63 -7.85
C ARG A 111 -10.35 21.85 -8.17
N SER A 112 -9.86 23.04 -7.79
CA SER A 112 -10.51 24.32 -8.11
C SER A 112 -10.67 24.53 -9.62
N LYS A 113 -9.69 24.14 -10.46
CA LYS A 113 -9.81 24.22 -11.93
C LYS A 113 -10.85 23.24 -12.49
N ILE A 114 -10.96 22.05 -11.88
CA ILE A 114 -11.96 21.04 -12.27
C ILE A 114 -13.37 21.55 -11.97
N VAL A 115 -13.63 22.03 -10.75
CA VAL A 115 -14.96 22.57 -10.36
C VAL A 115 -15.20 23.99 -10.85
N GLY A 116 -14.17 24.63 -11.38
CA GLY A 116 -14.19 25.95 -12.00
C GLY A 116 -14.18 27.14 -11.03
N LYS A 117 -13.82 26.91 -9.77
CA LYS A 117 -13.92 27.90 -8.70
C LYS A 117 -12.78 27.73 -7.69
N HIS A 118 -12.07 28.80 -7.37
CA HIS A 118 -11.04 28.84 -6.32
C HIS A 118 -11.52 29.68 -5.14
N ILE A 119 -12.47 29.12 -4.39
CA ILE A 119 -13.13 29.81 -3.27
C ILE A 119 -12.25 29.69 -2.01
N PRO A 120 -11.99 30.72 -1.21
CA PRO A 120 -11.31 30.55 0.08
C PRO A 120 -12.07 29.56 0.98
N ARG A 121 -11.38 28.70 1.73
CA ARG A 121 -12.04 27.62 2.49
C ARG A 121 -13.08 28.17 3.47
N GLU A 122 -12.75 29.26 4.15
CA GLU A 122 -13.61 29.96 5.09
C GLU A 122 -14.95 30.40 4.48
N GLU A 123 -15.01 30.69 3.18
CA GLU A 123 -16.23 31.12 2.50
C GLU A 123 -17.20 29.95 2.27
N TYR A 124 -16.69 28.71 2.16
CA TYR A 124 -17.57 27.53 2.09
C TYR A 124 -18.47 27.42 3.31
N GLN A 125 -18.02 27.87 4.49
CA GLN A 125 -18.79 27.80 5.74
C GLN A 125 -20.19 28.46 5.64
N LEU A 126 -20.38 29.38 4.71
CA LEU A 126 -21.65 30.10 4.49
C LEU A 126 -22.76 29.21 3.91
N PHE A 127 -22.42 28.17 3.14
CA PHE A 127 -23.39 27.35 2.39
C PHE A 127 -23.08 25.84 2.42
N PHE A 128 -21.85 25.50 2.78
CA PHE A 128 -21.31 24.16 2.89
C PHE A 128 -20.47 24.12 4.19
N PRO A 129 -21.06 23.78 5.36
CA PRO A 129 -20.42 23.96 6.65
C PRO A 129 -19.23 22.98 6.83
N ILE A 130 -18.06 23.37 6.32
CA ILE A 130 -16.81 22.60 6.41
C ILE A 130 -16.13 22.69 7.78
N GLY A 131 -16.72 23.44 8.71
CA GLY A 131 -16.25 23.60 10.09
C GLY A 131 -14.92 24.32 10.21
N MET A 132 -14.92 25.65 10.36
CA MET A 132 -13.75 26.46 10.78
C MET A 132 -12.44 26.13 10.02
N SER A 133 -12.51 25.95 8.69
CA SER A 133 -11.37 25.61 7.83
C SER A 133 -10.68 24.26 8.14
N LYS A 134 -11.34 23.36 8.88
CA LYS A 134 -10.82 22.00 9.16
C LYS A 134 -10.77 21.16 7.89
N THR A 135 -9.79 20.25 7.83
CA THR A 135 -9.74 19.15 6.86
C THR A 135 -9.97 17.85 7.60
N PHE A 136 -10.98 17.09 7.19
CA PHE A 136 -11.34 15.84 7.85
C PHE A 136 -10.42 14.69 7.42
N ASN A 137 -10.17 13.76 8.33
CA ASN A 137 -9.42 12.54 8.02
C ASN A 137 -10.33 11.50 7.35
N GLY A 138 -9.74 10.66 6.50
CA GLY A 138 -10.47 9.65 5.73
C GLY A 138 -11.23 10.23 4.55
N SER A 139 -12.08 9.40 3.94
CA SER A 139 -12.93 9.79 2.81
C SER A 139 -14.20 10.53 3.26
N HIS A 140 -14.77 11.31 2.34
CA HIS A 140 -15.99 12.06 2.55
C HIS A 140 -17.09 11.63 1.58
N PHE A 141 -18.29 11.39 2.09
CA PHE A 141 -19.46 11.09 1.29
C PHE A 141 -20.40 12.29 1.22
N VAL A 142 -20.87 12.63 0.03
CA VAL A 142 -22.05 13.46 -0.14
C VAL A 142 -23.17 12.57 -0.62
N ALA A 143 -24.17 12.39 0.23
CA ALA A 143 -25.19 11.37 0.03
C ALA A 143 -26.50 11.97 -0.45
N ALA A 144 -27.12 11.25 -1.37
CA ALA A 144 -28.53 11.30 -1.68
C ALA A 144 -29.29 10.20 -0.90
N HIS A 145 -30.57 10.41 -0.59
CA HIS A 145 -31.41 9.39 0.04
C HIS A 145 -31.71 8.20 -0.89
N PHE A 146 -32.23 7.09 -0.35
CA PHE A 146 -32.41 5.82 -1.07
C PHE A 146 -33.13 5.86 -2.43
N SER A 147 -34.06 6.78 -2.63
CA SER A 147 -34.84 6.92 -3.87
C SER A 147 -34.71 8.35 -4.40
N PRO A 148 -33.50 8.75 -4.84
CA PRO A 148 -33.18 10.14 -5.11
C PRO A 148 -34.14 10.75 -6.12
N ASP A 149 -34.81 11.82 -5.74
CA ASP A 149 -35.57 12.65 -6.66
C ASP A 149 -34.66 13.70 -7.30
N ILE A 150 -35.27 14.62 -8.04
CA ILE A 150 -34.55 15.67 -8.76
C ILE A 150 -33.80 16.58 -7.79
N ASP A 151 -34.46 16.99 -6.71
CA ASP A 151 -33.93 17.96 -5.76
C ASP A 151 -32.73 17.38 -5.00
N THR A 152 -32.85 16.15 -4.53
CA THR A 152 -31.77 15.42 -3.86
C THR A 152 -30.62 15.09 -4.81
N THR A 153 -30.89 14.74 -6.07
CA THR A 153 -29.83 14.48 -7.06
C THR A 153 -28.99 15.74 -7.31
N ILE A 154 -29.66 16.88 -7.54
CA ILE A 154 -28.98 18.15 -7.81
C ILE A 154 -28.24 18.63 -6.55
N ALA A 155 -28.88 18.56 -5.38
CA ALA A 155 -28.30 18.98 -4.11
C ALA A 155 -27.05 18.17 -3.75
N SER A 156 -27.10 16.85 -3.89
CA SER A 156 -25.98 15.95 -3.59
C SER A 156 -24.83 16.12 -4.58
N PHE A 157 -25.11 16.35 -5.86
CA PHE A 157 -24.07 16.64 -6.85
C PHE A 157 -23.34 17.95 -6.56
N TRP A 158 -24.08 19.03 -6.27
CA TRP A 158 -23.47 20.31 -5.90
C TRP A 158 -22.68 20.20 -4.59
N GLY A 159 -23.23 19.50 -3.59
CA GLY A 159 -22.50 19.22 -2.36
C GLY A 159 -21.20 18.45 -2.63
N TRP A 160 -21.19 17.50 -3.58
CA TRP A 160 -19.96 16.81 -3.98
C TRP A 160 -18.97 17.75 -4.66
N MET A 161 -19.42 18.62 -5.57
CA MET A 161 -18.56 19.61 -6.19
C MET A 161 -17.91 20.53 -5.16
N ASP A 162 -18.67 20.96 -4.15
CA ASP A 162 -18.16 21.79 -3.07
C ASP A 162 -17.16 21.00 -2.21
N ALA A 163 -17.49 19.77 -1.82
CA ALA A 163 -16.59 18.92 -1.03
C ALA A 163 -15.28 18.62 -1.77
N PHE A 164 -15.38 18.24 -3.04
CA PHE A 164 -14.24 17.94 -3.91
C PHE A 164 -13.40 19.19 -4.19
N GLY A 165 -14.05 20.31 -4.53
CA GLY A 165 -13.43 21.60 -4.81
C GLY A 165 -12.71 22.15 -3.59
N ALA A 166 -13.39 22.16 -2.43
CA ALA A 166 -12.83 22.55 -1.14
C ALA A 166 -11.68 21.64 -0.70
N ARG A 167 -11.61 20.41 -1.20
CA ARG A 167 -10.81 19.31 -0.63
C ARG A 167 -11.14 19.14 0.86
N LEU A 168 -12.42 18.88 1.15
CA LEU A 168 -12.96 18.82 2.49
C LEU A 168 -12.21 17.79 3.37
N SER A 169 -11.82 16.67 2.78
CA SER A 169 -11.13 15.58 3.45
C SER A 169 -9.79 15.22 2.78
N ASN A 170 -8.95 14.50 3.52
CA ASN A 170 -7.68 13.98 3.01
C ASN A 170 -7.86 12.74 2.12
N GLY A 171 -9.01 12.07 2.18
CA GLY A 171 -9.36 10.91 1.38
C GLY A 171 -10.11 11.26 0.09
N ILE A 172 -10.90 10.29 -0.36
CA ILE A 172 -11.68 10.37 -1.61
C ILE A 172 -13.02 11.08 -1.33
N HIS A 173 -13.52 11.85 -2.29
CA HIS A 173 -14.83 12.51 -2.21
C HIS A 173 -15.84 11.75 -3.06
N TYR A 174 -16.75 11.04 -2.40
CA TYR A 174 -17.79 10.25 -3.04
C TYR A 174 -19.05 11.07 -3.25
N TRP A 175 -19.53 11.13 -4.48
CA TRP A 175 -20.94 11.42 -4.74
C TRP A 175 -21.72 10.11 -4.65
N SER A 176 -22.47 9.91 -3.56
CA SER A 176 -23.25 8.70 -3.34
C SER A 176 -24.67 8.91 -3.82
N LEU A 177 -25.01 8.28 -4.93
CA LEU A 177 -26.33 8.34 -5.58
C LEU A 177 -26.88 6.91 -5.67
N PRO A 178 -27.53 6.39 -4.60
CA PRO A 178 -28.04 5.03 -4.58
C PRO A 178 -29.22 4.87 -5.55
N GLY A 179 -29.33 3.68 -6.18
CA GLY A 179 -30.43 3.36 -7.09
C GLY A 179 -30.14 3.62 -8.58
N THR A 180 -31.20 3.60 -9.39
CA THR A 180 -31.15 3.86 -10.83
C THR A 180 -31.23 5.36 -11.12
N PHE A 181 -30.77 5.76 -12.31
CA PHE A 181 -30.77 7.16 -12.74
C PHE A 181 -32.13 7.84 -12.51
N PRO A 182 -32.15 9.12 -12.09
CA PRO A 182 -33.37 9.90 -11.97
C PRO A 182 -34.07 10.05 -13.32
N ASP A 183 -35.28 10.63 -13.31
CA ASP A 183 -36.11 10.89 -14.50
C ASP A 183 -35.29 11.32 -15.74
N SER A 184 -35.67 10.77 -16.90
CA SER A 184 -35.00 10.90 -18.21
C SER A 184 -34.57 12.33 -18.54
N HIS A 185 -35.35 13.34 -18.17
CA HIS A 185 -35.07 14.75 -18.47
C HIS A 185 -33.88 15.32 -17.68
N ILE A 186 -33.69 14.93 -16.42
CA ILE A 186 -32.55 15.40 -15.61
C ILE A 186 -31.29 14.66 -15.99
N ALA A 187 -31.41 13.36 -16.29
CA ALA A 187 -30.29 12.60 -16.84
C ALA A 187 -29.76 13.28 -18.11
N LEU A 188 -30.65 13.64 -19.04
CA LEU A 188 -30.30 14.39 -20.26
C LEU A 188 -29.64 15.74 -19.95
N LEU A 189 -30.19 16.51 -19.01
CA LEU A 189 -29.57 17.79 -18.62
C LEU A 189 -28.14 17.61 -18.10
N PHE A 190 -27.90 16.65 -17.20
CA PHE A 190 -26.56 16.36 -16.69
C PHE A 190 -25.61 15.90 -17.81
N GLN A 191 -26.13 15.12 -18.75
CA GLN A 191 -25.38 14.63 -19.89
C GLN A 191 -24.98 15.75 -20.85
N GLU A 192 -25.90 16.69 -21.11
CA GLU A 192 -25.65 17.89 -21.92
C GLU A 192 -24.68 18.86 -21.25
N LEU A 193 -24.79 19.04 -19.93
CA LEU A 193 -23.96 19.99 -19.17
C LEU A 193 -22.54 19.48 -18.91
N PHE A 194 -22.38 18.18 -18.65
CA PHE A 194 -21.12 17.62 -18.16
C PHE A 194 -20.54 16.54 -19.06
N SER A 195 -21.25 15.44 -19.28
CA SER A 195 -20.83 14.36 -20.18
C SER A 195 -21.91 13.30 -20.23
N GLU A 196 -22.08 12.62 -21.36
CA GLU A 196 -23.01 11.48 -21.52
C GLU A 196 -22.83 10.42 -20.41
N HIS A 197 -21.60 10.29 -19.89
CA HIS A 197 -21.20 9.25 -18.94
C HIS A 197 -21.03 9.79 -17.50
N VAL A 198 -21.53 11.00 -17.20
CA VAL A 198 -21.33 11.70 -15.91
C VAL A 198 -21.67 10.83 -14.69
N PHE A 199 -22.81 10.16 -14.69
CA PHE A 199 -23.21 9.33 -13.56
C PHE A 199 -22.32 8.07 -13.43
N GLU A 200 -21.96 7.42 -14.53
CA GLU A 200 -21.09 6.23 -14.50
C GLU A 200 -19.68 6.55 -13.97
N LEU A 201 -19.16 7.72 -14.35
CA LEU A 201 -17.78 8.12 -14.07
C LEU A 201 -17.61 8.83 -12.72
N LEU A 202 -18.65 9.50 -12.20
CA LEU A 202 -18.63 10.22 -10.94
C LEU A 202 -19.36 9.50 -9.80
N ALA A 203 -20.56 8.99 -10.05
CA ALA A 203 -21.43 8.55 -8.98
C ALA A 203 -21.06 7.17 -8.44
N ARG A 204 -21.20 7.01 -7.13
CA ARG A 204 -21.18 5.72 -6.43
C ARG A 204 -22.63 5.28 -6.21
N HIS A 205 -23.02 4.19 -6.85
CA HIS A 205 -24.39 3.65 -6.80
C HIS A 205 -24.64 2.62 -5.69
N ALA A 206 -23.70 2.46 -4.75
CA ALA A 206 -23.87 1.52 -3.66
C ALA A 206 -24.99 1.99 -2.71
N HIS A 207 -25.85 1.06 -2.29
CA HIS A 207 -26.90 1.34 -1.31
C HIS A 207 -26.38 1.56 0.11
N THR A 208 -25.11 1.25 0.36
CA THR A 208 -24.48 1.35 1.68
C THR A 208 -23.27 2.28 1.61
N LEU A 209 -23.18 3.20 2.57
CA LEU A 209 -22.00 4.01 2.80
C LEU A 209 -21.03 3.22 3.68
N THR A 210 -20.00 2.69 3.05
CA THR A 210 -18.95 1.91 3.68
C THR A 210 -17.61 2.32 3.08
N LEU A 211 -16.57 2.18 3.89
CA LEU A 211 -15.19 2.40 3.47
C LEU A 211 -14.55 1.08 3.07
N THR A 212 -13.57 1.16 2.16
CA THR A 212 -12.69 0.05 1.82
C THR A 212 -11.24 0.40 2.11
N ALA A 213 -10.31 -0.53 1.92
CA ALA A 213 -8.89 -0.28 2.14
C ALA A 213 -8.35 0.90 1.31
N SER A 214 -8.92 1.19 0.12
CA SER A 214 -8.55 2.39 -0.66
C SER A 214 -8.82 3.71 0.07
N ASP A 215 -9.75 3.73 1.01
CA ASP A 215 -10.10 4.93 1.79
C ASP A 215 -9.18 5.15 2.99
N LEU A 216 -8.56 4.07 3.49
CA LEU A 216 -7.78 4.05 4.73
C LEU A 216 -6.28 3.88 4.49
N ILE A 217 -5.87 3.75 3.23
CA ILE A 217 -4.48 3.48 2.88
C ILE A 217 -3.59 4.68 3.25
N SER A 218 -2.46 4.37 3.86
CA SER A 218 -1.39 5.31 4.14
C SER A 218 -0.13 4.91 3.37
N HIS A 219 0.67 5.92 3.01
CA HIS A 219 2.06 5.76 2.55
C HIS A 219 3.07 6.31 3.56
N LYS A 220 2.57 6.87 4.66
CA LYS A 220 3.41 7.37 5.74
C LYS A 220 3.93 6.18 6.53
N GLU A 221 5.16 6.29 7.00
CA GLU A 221 5.76 5.27 7.88
C GLU A 221 5.84 3.88 7.22
N ILE A 222 5.99 3.83 5.90
CA ILE A 222 6.22 2.58 5.15
C ILE A 222 7.64 2.56 4.61
N VAL A 223 8.29 1.40 4.70
CA VAL A 223 9.58 1.15 4.06
C VAL A 223 9.46 -0.10 3.20
N LYS A 224 9.84 0.04 1.93
CA LYS A 224 9.91 -1.08 0.98
C LYS A 224 11.36 -1.54 0.87
N LEU A 225 11.63 -2.81 1.16
CA LEU A 225 12.98 -3.37 1.12
C LEU A 225 13.03 -4.59 0.19
N PRO A 226 14.13 -4.80 -0.56
CA PRO A 226 14.38 -6.05 -1.25
C PRO A 226 14.38 -7.23 -0.28
N ALA A 227 13.83 -8.38 -0.68
CA ALA A 227 13.83 -9.58 0.14
C ALA A 227 15.24 -10.08 0.52
N ASP A 228 16.27 -9.76 -0.26
CA ASP A 228 17.66 -10.16 0.05
C ASP A 228 18.38 -9.20 1.00
N THR A 229 17.68 -8.19 1.51
CA THR A 229 18.23 -7.26 2.50
C THR A 229 18.56 -8.00 3.81
N GLN A 230 19.69 -7.69 4.42
CA GLN A 230 20.08 -8.24 5.72
C GLN A 230 19.33 -7.53 6.85
N ILE A 231 18.81 -8.28 7.82
CA ILE A 231 18.09 -7.71 8.97
C ILE A 231 18.92 -6.69 9.77
N GLY A 232 20.24 -6.90 9.87
CA GLY A 232 21.17 -6.01 10.59
C GLY A 232 21.29 -4.60 9.98
N SER A 233 20.87 -4.43 8.73
CA SER A 233 20.84 -3.11 8.05
C SER A 233 19.61 -2.27 8.42
N ILE A 234 18.61 -2.87 9.07
CA ILE A 234 17.44 -2.14 9.56
C ILE A 234 17.82 -1.42 10.86
N ASN A 235 18.03 -0.10 10.75
CA ASN A 235 18.26 0.76 11.92
C ASN A 235 17.03 0.78 12.86
N ASP A 236 17.26 1.07 14.14
CA ASP A 236 16.19 1.16 15.15
C ASP A 236 15.09 2.18 14.82
N THR A 237 15.35 3.12 13.91
CA THR A 237 14.37 4.10 13.40
C THR A 237 13.28 3.49 12.51
N HIS A 238 13.39 2.21 12.16
CA HIS A 238 12.42 1.47 11.36
C HIS A 238 11.45 0.63 12.19
N HIS A 239 11.66 0.48 13.51
CA HIS A 239 10.77 -0.34 14.36
C HIS A 239 9.35 0.20 14.46
N SER A 240 9.14 1.50 14.22
CA SER A 240 7.81 2.11 14.16
C SER A 240 7.19 2.12 12.77
N LYS A 241 7.89 1.61 11.74
CA LYS A 241 7.46 1.66 10.34
C LYS A 241 6.99 0.30 9.86
N ALA A 242 6.02 0.29 8.96
CA ALA A 242 5.59 -0.91 8.23
C ALA A 242 6.69 -1.32 7.23
N VAL A 243 7.31 -2.49 7.44
CA VAL A 243 8.33 -3.03 6.53
C VAL A 243 7.67 -3.98 5.55
N ILE A 244 7.68 -3.59 4.27
CA ILE A 244 7.11 -4.35 3.17
C ILE A 244 8.26 -4.89 2.33
N LEU A 245 8.31 -6.21 2.14
CA LEU A 245 9.35 -6.87 1.38
C LEU A 245 8.90 -7.02 -0.08
N ILE A 246 9.80 -6.66 -0.99
CA ILE A 246 9.56 -6.67 -2.43
C ILE A 246 10.65 -7.41 -3.20
N ASP A 247 10.33 -7.89 -4.39
CA ASP A 247 11.33 -8.34 -5.37
C ASP A 247 11.93 -7.19 -6.18
N GLU A 248 12.86 -7.53 -7.06
CA GLU A 248 13.53 -6.61 -7.98
C GLU A 248 12.56 -5.83 -8.90
N ASN A 249 11.39 -6.41 -9.17
CA ASN A 249 10.34 -5.79 -9.98
C ASN A 249 9.36 -4.96 -9.14
N GLY A 250 9.50 -4.98 -7.82
CA GLY A 250 8.66 -4.28 -6.86
C GLY A 250 7.39 -5.03 -6.46
N HIS A 251 7.26 -6.33 -6.76
CA HIS A 251 6.14 -7.14 -6.32
C HIS A 251 6.29 -7.53 -4.85
N PHE A 252 5.16 -7.62 -4.15
CA PHE A 252 5.06 -7.98 -2.76
C PHE A 252 5.51 -9.44 -2.55
N LYS A 253 6.45 -9.61 -1.62
CA LYS A 253 6.93 -10.92 -1.17
C LYS A 253 6.53 -11.26 0.25
N GLY A 254 6.12 -10.27 1.03
CA GLY A 254 5.70 -10.46 2.42
C GLY A 254 5.87 -9.16 3.20
N ASP A 255 5.46 -9.19 4.46
CA ASP A 255 5.65 -8.09 5.40
C ASP A 255 6.38 -8.56 6.65
N TRP A 256 7.13 -7.64 7.25
CA TRP A 256 7.94 -7.89 8.41
C TRP A 256 7.53 -6.98 9.57
N ARG A 257 7.25 -7.60 10.73
CA ARG A 257 6.75 -6.92 11.93
C ARG A 257 7.70 -7.15 13.10
N ALA A 258 7.63 -6.27 14.10
CA ALA A 258 8.44 -6.40 15.31
C ALA A 258 8.18 -7.75 16.03
N ASN A 259 6.92 -8.18 16.11
CA ASN A 259 6.55 -9.46 16.71
C ASN A 259 7.09 -10.66 15.93
N ASP A 260 7.25 -10.55 14.60
CA ASP A 260 7.85 -11.62 13.78
C ASP A 260 9.33 -11.79 14.14
N ALA A 261 10.02 -10.67 14.42
CA ALA A 261 11.45 -10.68 14.70
C ALA A 261 11.81 -11.51 15.93
N GLU A 262 11.02 -11.46 17.00
CA GLU A 262 11.31 -12.22 18.22
C GLU A 262 11.20 -13.73 17.99
N VAL A 263 10.09 -14.18 17.40
CA VAL A 263 9.82 -15.61 17.21
C VAL A 263 10.76 -16.22 16.15
N VAL A 264 11.01 -15.51 15.06
CA VAL A 264 11.94 -15.97 14.01
C VAL A 264 13.38 -16.00 14.53
N ARG A 265 13.81 -14.99 15.32
CA ARG A 265 15.14 -15.00 15.94
C ARG A 265 15.35 -16.21 16.83
N GLN A 266 14.33 -16.70 17.52
CA GLN A 266 14.45 -17.92 18.32
C GLN A 266 14.90 -19.11 17.46
N VAL A 267 14.30 -19.29 16.27
CA VAL A 267 14.68 -20.37 15.34
C VAL A 267 16.12 -20.21 14.86
N ILE A 268 16.54 -18.99 14.52
CA ILE A 268 17.91 -18.71 14.08
C ILE A 268 18.92 -18.93 15.20
N MET A 269 18.63 -18.48 16.43
CA MET A 269 19.54 -18.66 17.57
C MET A 269 19.75 -20.14 17.89
N LEU A 270 18.69 -20.95 17.82
CA LEU A 270 18.79 -22.40 18.00
C LEU A 270 19.69 -23.03 16.93
N PHE A 271 19.52 -22.66 15.66
CA PHE A 271 20.41 -23.11 14.59
C PHE A 271 21.86 -22.62 14.78
N GLY A 272 22.03 -21.35 15.15
CA GLY A 272 23.33 -20.77 15.47
C GLY A 272 24.05 -21.51 16.60
N SER A 273 23.32 -22.03 17.59
CA SER A 273 23.90 -22.87 18.65
C SER A 273 24.41 -24.23 18.14
N ILE A 274 23.73 -24.81 17.14
CA ILE A 274 24.18 -26.03 16.45
C ILE A 274 25.47 -25.75 15.66
N MET A 275 25.49 -24.66 14.88
CA MET A 275 26.67 -24.28 14.09
C MET A 275 27.87 -23.94 14.97
N ARG A 276 27.66 -23.22 16.07
CA ARG A 276 28.72 -22.92 17.05
C ARG A 276 29.23 -24.19 17.74
N TRP A 277 28.36 -25.16 18.01
CA TRP A 277 28.80 -26.45 18.55
C TRP A 277 29.65 -27.22 17.53
N PHE A 278 29.26 -27.21 16.26
CA PHE A 278 30.02 -27.86 15.18
C PHE A 278 31.42 -27.25 15.04
N GLU A 279 31.50 -25.93 14.96
CA GLU A 279 32.75 -25.16 14.91
C GLU A 279 33.67 -25.49 16.10
N ASN A 280 33.16 -25.38 17.32
CA ASN A 280 33.91 -25.68 18.53
C ASN A 280 34.34 -27.15 18.62
N SER A 281 33.53 -28.07 18.12
CA SER A 281 33.85 -29.51 18.13
C SER A 281 35.01 -29.81 17.20
N ILE A 282 35.07 -29.17 16.03
CA ILE A 282 36.20 -29.27 15.10
C ILE A 282 37.47 -28.71 15.77
N HIS A 283 37.40 -27.49 16.31
CA HIS A 283 38.52 -26.87 17.02
C HIS A 283 39.04 -27.77 18.15
N ALA A 284 38.16 -28.22 19.04
CA ALA A 284 38.53 -29.04 20.18
C ALA A 284 39.11 -30.41 19.78
N LYS A 285 38.54 -31.07 18.77
CA LYS A 285 39.04 -32.36 18.28
C LYS A 285 40.40 -32.23 17.64
N LEU A 286 40.62 -31.23 16.78
CA LEU A 286 41.91 -30.98 16.17
C LEU A 286 42.98 -30.69 17.24
N ILE A 287 42.70 -29.80 18.18
CA ILE A 287 43.62 -29.50 19.30
C ILE A 287 43.92 -30.77 20.12
N SER A 288 42.90 -31.57 20.43
CA SER A 288 43.06 -32.81 21.20
C SER A 288 43.90 -33.86 20.48
N ILE A 289 43.83 -33.95 19.16
CA ILE A 289 44.66 -34.86 18.37
C ILE A 289 46.11 -34.42 18.44
N PHE A 290 46.37 -33.12 18.20
CA PHE A 290 47.71 -32.55 18.23
C PHE A 290 48.35 -32.48 19.62
N ALA A 291 47.58 -32.74 20.68
CA ALA A 291 48.10 -32.87 22.03
C ALA A 291 48.56 -34.30 22.37
N LYS A 292 48.31 -35.31 21.51
CA LYS A 292 48.79 -36.68 21.72
C LYS A 292 50.32 -36.75 21.57
N GLU A 293 50.96 -37.68 22.28
CA GLU A 293 52.41 -37.92 22.15
C GLU A 293 52.80 -38.40 20.75
N GLN A 294 51.92 -39.15 20.09
CA GLN A 294 52.07 -39.56 18.69
C GLN A 294 50.77 -39.31 17.95
N VAL A 295 50.90 -38.73 16.75
CA VAL A 295 49.78 -38.34 15.90
C VAL A 295 49.96 -38.99 14.54
N TYR A 296 48.96 -39.75 14.11
CA TYR A 296 48.93 -40.34 12.78
C TYR A 296 47.89 -39.64 11.90
N VAL A 297 48.09 -39.68 10.58
CA VAL A 297 47.12 -39.10 9.62
C VAL A 297 45.72 -39.72 9.77
N ALA A 298 45.66 -40.99 10.17
CA ALA A 298 44.42 -41.70 10.46
C ALA A 298 43.66 -41.09 11.65
N ASP A 299 44.36 -40.61 12.69
CA ASP A 299 43.74 -39.96 13.85
C ASP A 299 42.97 -38.71 13.43
N VAL A 300 43.55 -37.91 12.52
CA VAL A 300 42.93 -36.68 12.02
C VAL A 300 41.69 -37.00 11.19
N LYS A 301 41.79 -37.95 10.25
CA LYS A 301 40.65 -38.37 9.43
C LYS A 301 39.51 -38.93 10.28
N GLU A 302 39.81 -39.87 11.17
CA GLU A 302 38.80 -40.49 12.04
C GLU A 302 38.09 -39.46 12.91
N ALA A 303 38.80 -38.48 13.47
CA ALA A 303 38.18 -37.46 14.31
C ALA A 303 37.28 -36.50 13.53
N ILE A 304 37.65 -36.15 12.31
CA ILE A 304 36.85 -35.29 11.44
C ILE A 304 35.64 -36.05 10.91
N ASP A 305 35.83 -37.26 10.38
CA ASP A 305 34.76 -38.12 9.86
C ASP A 305 33.74 -38.39 10.98
N ALA A 306 34.19 -38.62 12.22
CA ALA A 306 33.29 -38.80 13.37
C ALA A 306 32.39 -37.58 13.66
N ILE A 307 32.84 -36.35 13.39
CA ILE A 307 31.99 -35.15 13.52
C ILE A 307 31.01 -35.07 12.34
N PHE A 308 31.49 -35.29 11.12
CA PHE A 308 30.66 -35.19 9.91
C PHE A 308 29.61 -36.30 9.82
N ASP A 309 29.90 -37.49 10.34
CA ASP A 309 28.98 -38.63 10.38
C ASP A 309 27.99 -38.58 11.55
N MET A 310 28.27 -37.75 12.56
CA MET A 310 27.34 -37.52 13.67
C MET A 310 26.04 -36.89 13.14
N THR A 311 24.90 -37.35 13.66
CA THR A 311 23.62 -36.74 13.32
C THR A 311 23.44 -35.42 14.08
N VAL A 312 22.77 -34.44 13.46
CA VAL A 312 22.50 -33.15 14.10
C VAL A 312 21.73 -33.32 15.41
N LYS A 313 20.84 -34.32 15.48
CA LYS A 313 20.06 -34.66 16.68
C LYS A 313 20.92 -35.06 17.89
N GLU A 314 22.11 -35.62 17.66
CA GLU A 314 23.01 -36.12 18.71
C GLU A 314 23.90 -35.02 19.30
N CYS A 315 23.94 -33.83 18.70
CA CYS A 315 24.74 -32.74 19.25
C CYS A 315 24.19 -32.24 20.59
N SER A 316 25.10 -31.81 21.47
CA SER A 316 24.78 -31.37 22.83
C SER A 316 23.68 -30.28 22.90
N PRO A 317 23.67 -29.24 22.04
CA PRO A 317 22.60 -28.25 22.04
C PRO A 317 21.21 -28.85 21.86
N VAL A 318 21.04 -29.76 20.89
CA VAL A 318 19.73 -30.33 20.53
C VAL A 318 19.17 -31.22 21.65
N ALA A 319 20.04 -31.86 22.44
CA ALA A 319 19.62 -32.62 23.61
C ALA A 319 18.91 -31.73 24.66
N GLY A 320 19.31 -30.46 24.77
CA GLY A 320 18.71 -29.47 25.67
C GLY A 320 17.46 -28.77 25.13
N PHE A 321 17.11 -28.98 23.86
CA PHE A 321 15.93 -28.33 23.26
C PHE A 321 14.63 -28.97 23.74
N THR A 322 13.58 -28.15 23.87
CA THR A 322 12.22 -28.65 24.07
C THR A 322 11.72 -29.37 22.82
N GLU A 323 10.68 -30.19 22.93
CA GLU A 323 10.09 -30.87 21.76
C GLU A 323 9.57 -29.89 20.70
N GLN A 324 9.06 -28.73 21.12
CA GLN A 324 8.65 -27.68 20.21
C GLN A 324 9.86 -27.08 19.46
N GLN A 325 10.96 -26.80 20.16
CA GLN A 325 12.18 -26.28 19.55
C GLN A 325 12.79 -27.29 18.57
N LYS A 326 12.79 -28.59 18.93
CA LYS A 326 13.21 -29.67 18.02
C LYS A 326 12.34 -29.71 16.77
N ARG A 327 11.02 -29.59 16.90
CA ARG A 327 10.11 -29.50 15.74
C ARG A 327 10.45 -28.30 14.86
N TYR A 328 10.63 -27.11 15.44
CA TYR A 328 10.98 -25.92 14.66
C TYR A 328 12.32 -26.06 13.94
N GLN A 329 13.34 -26.62 14.59
CA GLN A 329 14.63 -26.88 13.94
C GLN A 329 14.54 -27.93 12.85
N ASP A 330 13.81 -29.02 13.07
CA ASP A 330 13.60 -30.05 12.06
C ASP A 330 12.88 -29.49 10.81
N ASP A 331 11.83 -28.69 11.02
CA ASP A 331 11.11 -27.99 9.96
C ASP A 331 11.97 -26.94 9.27
N TYR A 332 12.78 -26.19 10.02
CA TYR A 332 13.70 -25.21 9.46
C TYR A 332 14.73 -25.88 8.53
N LEU A 333 15.37 -26.94 8.99
CA LEU A 333 16.32 -27.71 8.20
C LEU A 333 15.67 -28.28 6.94
N LYS A 334 14.49 -28.90 7.05
CA LYS A 334 13.80 -29.55 5.93
C LYS A 334 13.20 -28.56 4.93
N LYS A 335 12.44 -27.59 5.42
CA LYS A 335 11.56 -26.74 4.60
C LYS A 335 12.28 -25.50 4.09
N VAL A 336 13.24 -24.95 4.86
CA VAL A 336 13.97 -23.73 4.51
C VAL A 336 15.34 -24.07 3.95
N LEU A 337 16.21 -24.73 4.73
CA LEU A 337 17.58 -25.08 4.32
C LEU A 337 17.68 -26.30 3.38
N LYS A 338 16.54 -26.95 3.06
CA LYS A 338 16.42 -28.10 2.14
C LYS A 338 17.22 -29.35 2.54
N VAL A 339 17.54 -29.49 3.83
CA VAL A 339 18.14 -30.70 4.39
C VAL A 339 17.03 -31.73 4.62
N HIS A 340 16.79 -32.62 3.64
CA HIS A 340 15.63 -33.52 3.62
C HIS A 340 15.43 -34.38 4.88
N LYS A 341 16.52 -34.79 5.54
CA LYS A 341 16.47 -35.58 6.78
C LYS A 341 16.30 -34.74 8.05
N GLY A 342 16.30 -33.42 7.97
CA GLY A 342 16.18 -32.51 9.11
C GLY A 342 17.18 -32.82 10.22
N LEU A 343 16.70 -32.97 11.46
CA LEU A 343 17.58 -33.26 12.60
C LEU A 343 18.25 -34.63 12.52
N THR A 344 17.71 -35.59 11.75
CA THR A 344 18.36 -36.90 11.58
C THR A 344 19.41 -36.90 10.46
N ALA A 345 19.64 -35.76 9.81
CA ALA A 345 20.75 -35.61 8.87
C ALA A 345 22.09 -35.64 9.60
N THR A 346 23.13 -36.07 8.91
CA THR A 346 24.50 -35.93 9.42
C THR A 346 25.02 -34.50 9.21
N PHE A 347 26.04 -34.09 9.96
CA PHE A 347 26.70 -32.79 9.69
C PHE A 347 27.29 -32.74 8.27
N GLY A 348 27.74 -33.87 7.71
CA GLY A 348 28.14 -34.01 6.32
C GLY A 348 27.04 -33.61 5.34
N GLU A 349 25.82 -34.11 5.55
CA GLU A 349 24.65 -33.78 4.72
C GLU A 349 24.20 -32.33 4.91
N LEU A 350 24.23 -31.81 6.14
CA LEU A 350 23.93 -30.41 6.44
C LEU A 350 24.90 -29.48 5.70
N VAL A 351 26.20 -29.72 5.85
CA VAL A 351 27.26 -28.94 5.22
C VAL A 351 27.14 -28.96 3.70
N SER A 352 26.92 -30.14 3.10
CA SER A 352 26.72 -30.24 1.65
C SER A 352 25.48 -29.49 1.16
N SER A 353 24.44 -29.35 1.99
CA SER A 353 23.26 -28.56 1.64
C SER A 353 23.53 -27.05 1.75
N LEU A 354 24.36 -26.64 2.71
CA LEU A 354 24.74 -25.24 2.92
C LEU A 354 25.77 -24.73 1.90
N ASP A 355 26.62 -25.61 1.37
CA ASP A 355 27.70 -25.23 0.44
C ASP A 355 27.18 -24.49 -0.80
N ALA A 356 26.04 -24.93 -1.34
CA ALA A 356 25.38 -24.32 -2.48
C ALA A 356 24.89 -22.88 -2.22
N VAL A 357 24.62 -22.52 -0.96
CA VAL A 357 24.12 -21.19 -0.57
C VAL A 357 25.21 -20.28 -0.01
N THR A 358 26.37 -20.83 0.33
CA THR A 358 27.55 -20.09 0.82
C THR A 358 28.60 -19.84 -0.26
N SER A 359 28.33 -20.06 -1.55
CA SER A 359 29.31 -19.90 -2.63
C SER A 359 30.55 -20.80 -2.50
N ASP A 360 30.34 -22.08 -2.17
CA ASP A 360 31.37 -23.12 -2.10
C ASP A 360 32.39 -22.97 -0.94
N GLU A 361 32.11 -22.12 0.06
CA GLU A 361 32.95 -21.93 1.27
C GLU A 361 33.18 -23.25 2.04
N PHE A 362 32.16 -24.11 2.17
CA PHE A 362 32.34 -25.40 2.84
C PHE A 362 33.21 -26.36 2.02
N SER A 363 33.20 -26.26 0.70
CA SER A 363 34.12 -26.99 -0.18
C SER A 363 35.57 -26.53 0.00
N LEU A 364 35.83 -25.24 0.22
CA LEU A 364 37.16 -24.72 0.56
C LEU A 364 37.63 -25.24 1.91
N PHE A 365 36.78 -25.20 2.93
CA PHE A 365 37.05 -25.78 4.24
C PHE A 365 37.35 -27.28 4.17
N ARG A 366 36.53 -28.07 3.45
CA ARG A 366 36.78 -29.51 3.23
C ARG A 366 38.10 -29.75 2.52
N SER A 367 38.43 -28.93 1.52
CA SER A 367 39.70 -29.00 0.82
C SER A 367 40.88 -28.69 1.73
N ALA A 368 40.73 -27.72 2.65
CA ALA A 368 41.75 -27.39 3.64
C ALA A 368 41.99 -28.56 4.62
N ILE A 369 40.93 -29.26 5.04
CA ILE A 369 41.06 -30.48 5.84
C ILE A 369 41.69 -31.63 5.04
N GLN A 370 41.30 -31.83 3.78
CA GLN A 370 41.86 -32.90 2.95
C GLN A 370 43.34 -32.66 2.65
N ALA A 371 43.72 -31.40 2.41
CA ALA A 371 45.12 -30.97 2.26
C ALA A 371 45.94 -31.14 3.54
N PHE A 372 45.30 -31.48 4.66
CA PHE A 372 45.98 -31.86 5.88
C PHE A 372 46.52 -33.30 5.83
N SER A 373 46.07 -34.12 4.89
CA SER A 373 46.63 -35.47 4.62
C SER A 373 47.84 -35.44 3.68
N ASP A 374 48.44 -34.26 3.46
CA ASP A 374 49.57 -34.05 2.56
C ASP A 374 50.84 -34.75 3.10
N PRO A 375 51.58 -35.51 2.26
CA PRO A 375 52.85 -36.15 2.64
C PRO A 375 53.93 -35.19 3.15
N GLU A 376 53.76 -33.86 3.03
CA GLU A 376 54.66 -32.89 3.67
C GLU A 376 54.50 -32.83 5.21
N LEU A 377 53.33 -33.21 5.74
CA LEU A 377 53.04 -33.19 7.19
C LEU A 377 53.29 -34.55 7.87
N PHE A 378 53.25 -35.64 7.11
CA PHE A 378 53.35 -37.01 7.62
C PHE A 378 54.44 -37.77 6.88
N ASN A 379 55.24 -38.54 7.61
CA ASN A 379 56.25 -39.41 7.00
C ASN A 379 55.60 -40.58 6.24
N ASP A 380 56.40 -41.41 5.56
CA ASP A 380 55.92 -42.58 4.81
C ASP A 380 55.18 -43.62 5.70
N GLU A 381 55.41 -43.58 7.01
CA GLU A 381 54.75 -44.43 8.02
C GLU A 381 53.43 -43.81 8.54
N GLY A 382 53.07 -42.61 8.04
CA GLY A 382 51.87 -41.87 8.41
C GLY A 382 51.96 -41.13 9.75
N SER A 383 53.15 -41.02 10.34
CA SER A 383 53.43 -40.30 11.60
C SER A 383 53.75 -38.83 11.34
N LEU A 384 53.28 -37.94 12.22
CA LEU A 384 53.45 -36.50 12.10
C LEU A 384 54.94 -36.10 12.11
N ILE A 385 55.34 -35.29 11.14
CA ILE A 385 56.66 -34.65 11.10
C ILE A 385 56.61 -33.41 11.98
N GLU A 386 57.46 -33.34 13.01
CA GLU A 386 57.54 -32.23 13.99
C GLU A 386 58.10 -30.93 13.38
N ASN A 387 57.34 -30.32 12.47
CA ASN A 387 57.61 -29.03 11.87
C ASN A 387 56.55 -28.02 12.33
N ARG A 388 56.80 -27.39 13.49
CA ARG A 388 55.84 -26.47 14.14
C ARG A 388 55.32 -25.39 13.19
N PRO A 389 56.17 -24.62 12.45
CA PRO A 389 55.67 -23.63 11.49
C PRO A 389 54.70 -24.19 10.45
N LEU A 390 55.00 -25.38 9.90
CA LEU A 390 54.15 -26.01 8.90
C LEU A 390 52.83 -26.50 9.51
N ILE A 391 52.86 -27.15 10.68
CA ILE A 391 51.66 -27.62 11.38
C ILE A 391 50.73 -26.46 11.73
N PHE A 392 51.26 -25.41 12.37
CA PHE A 392 50.45 -24.28 12.81
C PHE A 392 49.90 -23.46 11.65
N SER A 393 50.65 -23.28 10.55
CA SER A 393 50.13 -22.59 9.36
C SER A 393 49.00 -23.36 8.68
N ARG A 394 49.04 -24.70 8.70
CA ARG A 394 47.97 -25.55 8.16
C ARG A 394 46.73 -25.54 9.06
N LEU A 395 46.91 -25.59 10.38
CA LEU A 395 45.82 -25.43 11.35
C LEU A 395 45.17 -24.04 11.27
N GLU A 396 45.99 -22.98 11.20
CA GLU A 396 45.52 -21.60 11.02
C GLU A 396 44.68 -21.47 9.76
N LYS A 397 45.11 -22.08 8.64
CA LYS A 397 44.30 -22.11 7.42
C LYS A 397 42.96 -22.80 7.65
N ILE A 398 42.92 -23.98 8.27
CA ILE A 398 41.66 -24.68 8.55
C ILE A 398 40.71 -23.84 9.40
N PHE A 399 41.22 -23.22 10.47
CA PHE A 399 40.41 -22.39 11.36
C PHE A 399 39.89 -21.14 10.65
N LYS A 400 40.72 -20.49 9.85
CA LYS A 400 40.32 -19.33 9.08
C LYS A 400 39.20 -19.67 8.07
N GLU A 401 39.36 -20.75 7.32
CA GLU A 401 38.36 -21.18 6.32
C GLU A 401 37.05 -21.60 7.01
N LEU A 402 37.14 -22.21 8.20
CA LEU A 402 35.96 -22.52 9.02
C LEU A 402 35.24 -21.25 9.49
N ASP A 403 35.96 -20.26 10.01
CA ASP A 403 35.40 -18.97 10.45
C ASP A 403 34.73 -18.23 9.29
N GLU A 404 35.39 -18.16 8.13
CA GLU A 404 34.85 -17.56 6.90
C GLU A 404 33.57 -18.27 6.45
N THR A 405 33.55 -19.60 6.50
CA THR A 405 32.38 -20.42 6.19
C THR A 405 31.22 -20.16 7.16
N ILE A 406 31.47 -20.15 8.47
CA ILE A 406 30.44 -19.87 9.48
C ILE A 406 29.89 -18.44 9.31
N HIS A 407 30.75 -17.48 8.98
CA HIS A 407 30.34 -16.12 8.68
C HIS A 407 29.45 -16.05 7.43
N ALA A 408 29.80 -16.77 6.36
CA ALA A 408 28.98 -16.84 5.15
C ALA A 408 27.59 -17.45 5.43
N VAL A 409 27.52 -18.49 6.26
CA VAL A 409 26.23 -19.06 6.72
C VAL A 409 25.41 -18.02 7.48
N GLN A 410 26.02 -17.27 8.40
CA GLN A 410 25.33 -16.20 9.14
C GLN A 410 24.77 -15.11 8.20
N GLN A 411 25.58 -14.65 7.24
CA GLN A 411 25.14 -13.66 6.26
C GLN A 411 23.99 -14.15 5.38
N HIS A 412 23.89 -15.46 5.14
CA HIS A 412 22.81 -16.07 4.38
C HIS A 412 21.51 -16.13 5.21
N ILE A 413 21.57 -16.66 6.43
CA ILE A 413 20.39 -16.87 7.28
C ILE A 413 19.77 -15.56 7.80
N ASP A 414 20.55 -14.48 7.86
CA ASP A 414 20.10 -13.14 8.29
C ASP A 414 19.36 -12.34 7.19
N ARG A 415 19.14 -12.93 6.00
CA ARG A 415 18.39 -12.29 4.89
C ARG A 415 16.89 -12.42 5.07
N PHE A 416 16.13 -11.37 4.77
CA PHE A 416 14.67 -11.38 4.89
C PHE A 416 13.98 -12.49 4.09
N SER A 417 14.52 -12.90 2.95
CA SER A 417 14.02 -14.03 2.17
C SER A 417 13.99 -15.32 2.99
N ILE A 418 15.06 -15.61 3.75
CA ILE A 418 15.13 -16.76 4.66
C ILE A 418 14.20 -16.55 5.87
N LEU A 419 14.16 -15.35 6.43
CA LEU A 419 13.31 -15.03 7.58
C LEU A 419 11.81 -15.19 7.27
N LEU A 420 11.37 -14.78 6.09
CA LEU A 420 10.01 -15.00 5.60
C LEU A 420 9.71 -16.49 5.44
N GLU A 421 10.65 -17.27 4.90
CA GLU A 421 10.47 -18.72 4.81
C GLU A 421 10.32 -19.38 6.18
N ILE A 422 11.06 -18.92 7.19
CA ILE A 422 10.89 -19.38 8.57
C ILE A 422 9.49 -19.03 9.08
N LYS A 423 9.07 -17.77 8.94
CA LYS A 423 7.73 -17.29 9.34
C LYS A 423 6.62 -18.15 8.75
N GLU A 424 6.69 -18.43 7.45
CA GLU A 424 5.61 -19.15 6.74
C GLU A 424 5.68 -20.66 6.88
N LYS A 425 6.86 -21.26 6.71
CA LYS A 425 7.01 -22.72 6.57
C LYS A 425 7.28 -23.41 7.91
N VAL A 426 7.91 -22.71 8.85
CA VAL A 426 8.30 -23.27 10.16
C VAL A 426 7.31 -22.84 11.24
N LEU A 427 7.00 -21.54 11.31
CA LEU A 427 6.07 -20.99 12.30
C LEU A 427 4.61 -21.06 11.84
N GLU A 428 4.36 -21.40 10.57
CA GLU A 428 3.02 -21.50 9.99
C GLU A 428 2.21 -20.20 10.12
N ILE A 429 2.90 -19.05 10.17
CA ILE A 429 2.28 -17.73 10.24
C ILE A 429 1.97 -17.27 8.82
N PRO A 430 0.68 -17.15 8.42
CA PRO A 430 0.33 -16.78 7.06
C PRO A 430 0.68 -15.32 6.77
N GLN A 431 0.99 -15.03 5.50
CA GLN A 431 1.02 -13.66 5.02
C GLN A 431 -0.39 -13.07 5.10
N LEU A 432 -0.50 -11.89 5.72
CA LEU A 432 -1.77 -11.19 5.85
C LEU A 432 -1.70 -9.90 5.06
N PHE A 433 -2.50 -9.84 4.01
CA PHE A 433 -2.71 -8.67 3.19
C PHE A 433 -4.19 -8.49 2.87
N VAL A 434 -4.52 -7.29 2.42
CA VAL A 434 -5.86 -6.90 1.95
C VAL A 434 -5.75 -6.25 0.58
N THR A 435 -6.86 -6.21 -0.15
CA THR A 435 -6.92 -5.52 -1.45
C THR A 435 -7.55 -4.15 -1.29
N LEU A 436 -7.43 -3.27 -2.29
CA LEU A 436 -8.11 -1.97 -2.29
C LEU A 436 -9.63 -2.06 -2.06
N LYS A 437 -10.25 -3.21 -2.39
CA LYS A 437 -11.69 -3.47 -2.28
C LYS A 437 -12.10 -4.12 -0.95
N SER A 438 -11.15 -4.53 -0.12
CA SER A 438 -11.43 -5.12 1.19
C SER A 438 -12.13 -4.12 2.10
N ASP A 439 -13.22 -4.53 2.74
CA ASP A 439 -14.00 -3.65 3.61
C ASP A 439 -13.39 -3.52 5.03
N VAL A 440 -13.93 -2.59 5.82
CA VAL A 440 -13.46 -2.32 7.18
C VAL A 440 -13.57 -3.52 8.11
N GLU A 441 -14.60 -4.35 7.97
CA GLU A 441 -14.81 -5.50 8.86
C GLU A 441 -13.84 -6.65 8.52
N GLU A 442 -13.57 -6.87 7.23
CA GLU A 442 -12.50 -7.75 6.77
C GLU A 442 -11.14 -7.29 7.31
N MET A 443 -10.84 -5.99 7.21
CA MET A 443 -9.60 -5.42 7.75
C MET A 443 -9.50 -5.60 9.27
N ARG A 444 -10.59 -5.34 10.02
CA ARG A 444 -10.63 -5.50 11.49
C ARG A 444 -10.42 -6.95 11.90
N THR A 445 -10.97 -7.89 11.13
CA THR A 445 -10.81 -9.32 11.38
C THR A 445 -9.39 -9.78 11.09
N LYS A 446 -8.77 -9.30 10.01
CA LYS A 446 -7.41 -9.70 9.61
C LYS A 446 -6.30 -9.04 10.41
N ILE A 447 -6.52 -7.82 10.89
CA ILE A 447 -5.46 -7.06 11.57
C ILE A 447 -5.15 -7.64 12.95
N ASP A 448 -6.14 -8.20 13.65
CA ASP A 448 -6.01 -8.84 14.96
C ASP A 448 -5.01 -8.13 15.90
N ASN A 449 -3.87 -8.75 16.21
CA ASN A 449 -2.82 -8.23 17.09
C ASN A 449 -1.64 -7.59 16.33
N PHE A 450 -1.79 -7.33 15.04
CA PHE A 450 -0.78 -6.74 14.19
C PHE A 450 -0.92 -5.22 14.11
N ASP A 451 0.21 -4.53 13.95
CA ASP A 451 0.24 -3.07 13.89
C ASP A 451 -0.26 -2.52 12.55
N HIS A 452 -0.20 -3.32 11.49
CA HIS A 452 -0.63 -2.92 10.15
C HIS A 452 -1.01 -4.12 9.26
N LEU A 453 -1.76 -3.83 8.20
CA LEU A 453 -2.02 -4.71 7.07
C LEU A 453 -1.45 -4.09 5.81
N THR A 454 -0.70 -4.88 5.03
CA THR A 454 -0.27 -4.44 3.69
C THR A 454 -1.45 -4.46 2.72
N VAL A 455 -1.62 -3.37 1.98
CA VAL A 455 -2.63 -3.26 0.92
C VAL A 455 -1.97 -3.54 -0.42
N VAL A 456 -2.47 -4.55 -1.13
CA VAL A 456 -1.95 -4.98 -2.43
C VAL A 456 -2.98 -4.84 -3.55
N VAL A 457 -2.50 -4.78 -4.78
CA VAL A 457 -3.31 -4.89 -6.00
C VAL A 457 -2.84 -6.10 -6.80
N PRO A 458 -3.76 -6.96 -7.28
CA PRO A 458 -3.38 -8.05 -8.19
C PRO A 458 -2.79 -7.48 -9.48
N GLU A 459 -1.64 -8.01 -9.88
CA GLU A 459 -1.09 -7.82 -11.22
C GLU A 459 -1.23 -9.12 -12.04
N GLU A 460 -0.79 -9.08 -13.30
CA GLU A 460 -0.79 -10.23 -14.19
C GLU A 460 0.05 -11.39 -13.59
N ASN A 461 -0.27 -12.63 -13.96
CA ASN A 461 0.43 -13.85 -13.50
C ASN A 461 0.37 -14.12 -11.99
N GLY A 462 -0.64 -13.59 -11.29
CA GLY A 462 -0.86 -13.86 -9.86
C GLY A 462 0.14 -13.19 -8.93
N GLN A 463 0.90 -12.21 -9.43
CA GLN A 463 1.76 -11.36 -8.61
C GLN A 463 0.94 -10.26 -7.94
N TRP A 464 1.48 -9.70 -6.86
CA TRP A 464 0.84 -8.66 -6.07
C TRP A 464 1.72 -7.43 -6.02
N PHE A 465 1.15 -6.24 -6.22
CA PHE A 465 1.88 -4.99 -6.06
C PHE A 465 1.49 -4.31 -4.75
N PRO A 466 2.45 -3.98 -3.85
CA PRO A 466 2.14 -3.32 -2.60
C PRO A 466 1.89 -1.83 -2.84
N VAL A 467 0.66 -1.42 -2.57
CA VAL A 467 0.23 -0.03 -2.74
C VAL A 467 0.61 0.77 -1.51
N GLY A 468 0.31 0.28 -0.31
CA GLY A 468 0.52 0.97 0.96
C GLY A 468 0.12 0.08 2.13
N ALA A 469 -0.22 0.68 3.27
CA ALA A 469 -0.62 -0.06 4.48
C ALA A 469 -1.80 0.63 5.18
N VAL A 470 -2.59 -0.19 5.88
CA VAL A 470 -3.62 0.27 6.83
C VAL A 470 -3.10 -0.04 8.24
N PHE A 471 -3.01 0.98 9.09
CA PHE A 471 -2.50 0.85 10.44
C PHE A 471 -3.61 0.55 11.45
N ALA A 472 -3.32 -0.28 12.45
CA ALA A 472 -4.26 -0.68 13.48
C ALA A 472 -4.80 0.52 14.28
N ASN A 473 -3.94 1.49 14.57
CA ASN A 473 -4.32 2.71 15.29
C ASN A 473 -5.34 3.55 14.51
N ASP A 474 -5.26 3.56 13.18
CA ASP A 474 -6.22 4.27 12.34
C ASP A 474 -7.55 3.52 12.29
N LEU A 475 -7.52 2.19 12.15
CA LEU A 475 -8.71 1.34 12.07
C LEU A 475 -9.53 1.29 13.38
N LYS A 476 -8.86 1.51 14.53
CA LYS A 476 -9.46 1.55 15.88
C LYS A 476 -10.14 2.88 16.20
N ARG A 477 -10.00 3.92 15.37
CA ARG A 477 -10.68 5.20 15.60
C ARG A 477 -12.20 5.03 15.49
N GLN A 478 -12.93 5.83 16.26
CA GLN A 478 -14.39 5.84 16.22
C GLN A 478 -14.90 6.36 14.87
N THR A 479 -14.36 7.48 14.39
CA THR A 479 -14.67 8.06 13.08
C THR A 479 -13.54 7.77 12.09
N LEU A 480 -13.89 7.10 10.98
CA LEU A 480 -12.99 6.73 9.89
C LEU A 480 -13.26 7.51 8.60
N GLY A 481 -14.43 8.16 8.50
CA GLY A 481 -14.82 8.99 7.38
C GLY A 481 -16.01 9.86 7.75
N THR A 482 -16.42 10.74 6.84
CA THR A 482 -17.46 11.74 7.12
C THR A 482 -18.54 11.78 6.05
N VAL A 483 -19.71 12.31 6.39
CA VAL A 483 -20.86 12.38 5.49
C VAL A 483 -21.49 13.77 5.53
N SER A 484 -21.84 14.29 4.35
CA SER A 484 -22.77 15.40 4.16
C SER A 484 -24.11 14.87 3.62
N LEU A 485 -25.22 15.22 4.27
CA LEU A 485 -26.56 14.92 3.79
C LEU A 485 -27.13 16.13 3.06
N ARG A 486 -27.79 15.89 1.93
CA ARG A 486 -28.33 16.93 1.05
C ARG A 486 -29.77 16.59 0.73
N ASP A 487 -30.67 17.51 1.07
CA ASP A 487 -32.13 17.44 0.90
C ASP A 487 -32.85 16.48 1.86
N PHE A 488 -32.13 15.91 2.83
CA PHE A 488 -32.66 15.10 3.92
C PHE A 488 -31.71 15.14 5.13
N SER A 489 -32.22 14.73 6.28
CA SER A 489 -31.48 14.67 7.55
C SER A 489 -31.64 13.36 8.30
N ASN A 490 -32.59 12.51 7.90
CA ASN A 490 -32.90 11.26 8.57
C ASN A 490 -31.86 10.17 8.22
N GLU A 491 -31.07 9.76 9.20
CA GLU A 491 -30.06 8.70 9.01
C GLU A 491 -30.69 7.36 8.57
N ASN A 492 -31.96 7.09 8.89
CA ASN A 492 -32.64 5.85 8.48
C ASN A 492 -32.93 5.80 6.97
N GLU A 493 -32.87 6.94 6.27
CA GLU A 493 -33.02 7.01 4.81
C GLU A 493 -31.72 6.68 4.06
N MET A 494 -30.73 6.17 4.79
CA MET A 494 -29.46 5.70 4.28
C MET A 494 -28.92 4.53 5.10
N LYS A 495 -28.20 3.60 4.46
CA LYS A 495 -27.46 2.55 5.19
C LYS A 495 -26.03 3.02 5.39
N MET A 496 -25.79 3.73 6.48
CA MET A 496 -24.47 4.25 6.84
C MET A 496 -23.79 3.36 7.87
N ALA A 497 -22.50 3.07 7.67
CA ALA A 497 -21.70 2.38 8.67
C ALA A 497 -21.45 3.26 9.91
N SER A 498 -21.42 2.67 11.10
CA SER A 498 -21.29 3.39 12.37
C SER A 498 -19.98 4.14 12.59
N TYR A 499 -18.96 3.87 11.75
CA TYR A 499 -17.68 4.57 11.76
C TYR A 499 -17.65 5.81 10.86
N LEU A 500 -18.80 6.18 10.28
CA LEU A 500 -18.97 7.41 9.52
C LEU A 500 -19.71 8.45 10.37
N GLU A 501 -19.26 9.69 10.32
CA GLU A 501 -19.84 10.79 11.08
C GLU A 501 -20.51 11.80 10.14
N VAL A 502 -21.77 12.16 10.42
CA VAL A 502 -22.47 13.24 9.71
C VAL A 502 -21.92 14.58 10.22
N ILE A 503 -21.34 15.36 9.31
CA ILE A 503 -20.70 16.65 9.64
C ILE A 503 -21.42 17.86 9.04
N SER A 504 -22.33 17.62 8.10
CA SER A 504 -23.05 18.67 7.38
C SER A 504 -24.39 18.14 6.93
N VAL A 505 -25.43 18.92 7.15
CA VAL A 505 -26.79 18.61 6.72
C VAL A 505 -27.40 19.86 6.14
N LEU A 506 -28.03 19.71 4.98
CA LEU A 506 -28.85 20.74 4.37
C LEU A 506 -30.18 20.10 3.99
N ASP A 507 -31.25 20.55 4.61
CA ASP A 507 -32.56 19.92 4.53
C ASP A 507 -33.65 20.99 4.57
N HIS A 508 -34.77 20.74 3.89
CA HIS A 508 -35.99 21.55 3.92
C HIS A 508 -37.19 20.79 4.51
N HIS A 509 -37.00 19.52 4.84
CA HIS A 509 -37.97 18.67 5.52
C HIS A 509 -37.90 18.83 7.05
N LYS A 510 -38.57 17.91 7.76
CA LYS A 510 -38.48 17.82 9.22
C LYS A 510 -37.09 17.32 9.61
N THR A 511 -36.27 18.23 10.14
CA THR A 511 -34.91 17.92 10.60
C THR A 511 -34.88 17.25 11.96
N ASP A 512 -34.22 16.09 12.06
CA ASP A 512 -33.88 15.41 13.31
C ASP A 512 -32.41 14.96 13.24
N ILE A 513 -31.52 15.62 14.00
CA ILE A 513 -30.08 15.39 13.97
C ILE A 513 -29.57 15.28 15.41
N SER A 514 -28.88 14.17 15.71
CA SER A 514 -28.11 14.01 16.94
C SER A 514 -26.61 14.13 16.64
N THR A 515 -25.91 15.02 17.34
CA THR A 515 -24.46 15.12 17.24
C THR A 515 -23.83 15.38 18.59
N THR A 516 -22.64 14.80 18.82
CA THR A 516 -21.80 15.07 20.00
C THR A 516 -20.84 16.24 19.77
N SER A 517 -20.75 16.72 18.53
CA SER A 517 -19.87 17.82 18.11
C SER A 517 -20.59 19.17 18.21
N ALA A 518 -19.84 20.25 18.43
CA ALA A 518 -20.42 21.59 18.42
C ALA A 518 -20.97 21.92 17.01
N ALA A 519 -22.28 22.18 16.92
CA ALA A 519 -22.97 22.42 15.68
C ALA A 519 -23.37 23.89 15.49
N THR A 520 -23.48 24.30 14.23
CA THR A 520 -24.12 25.57 13.83
C THR A 520 -25.36 25.23 13.03
N MET A 521 -26.48 25.86 13.36
CA MET A 521 -27.74 25.68 12.65
C MET A 521 -28.16 27.01 12.03
N ILE A 522 -28.46 26.99 10.73
CA ILE A 522 -29.02 28.12 10.00
C ILE A 522 -30.43 27.71 9.57
N VAL A 523 -31.42 28.54 9.90
CA VAL A 523 -32.82 28.30 9.56
C VAL A 523 -33.32 29.46 8.72
N ALA A 524 -33.94 29.14 7.59
CA ALA A 524 -34.51 30.12 6.68
C ALA A 524 -35.87 29.59 6.16
N ASP A 525 -36.77 30.51 5.85
CA ASP A 525 -38.06 30.21 5.25
C ASP A 525 -37.91 30.14 3.73
N ALA A 526 -37.82 28.92 3.19
CA ALA A 526 -37.71 28.68 1.76
C ALA A 526 -38.41 27.37 1.39
N GLN A 527 -38.92 27.31 0.15
CA GLN A 527 -39.53 26.09 -0.38
C GLN A 527 -38.51 25.00 -0.68
N SER A 528 -37.26 25.37 -0.98
CA SER A 528 -36.14 24.44 -1.17
C SER A 528 -34.87 25.05 -0.61
N ALA A 529 -34.09 24.25 0.10
CA ALA A 529 -32.78 24.66 0.58
C ALA A 529 -31.81 24.91 -0.60
N ASN A 530 -32.03 24.27 -1.75
CA ASN A 530 -31.26 24.49 -2.97
C ASN A 530 -31.38 25.92 -3.50
N THR A 531 -32.53 26.57 -3.32
CA THR A 531 -32.73 27.96 -3.77
C THR A 531 -31.83 28.93 -2.99
N ILE A 532 -31.77 28.76 -1.66
CA ILE A 532 -30.91 29.59 -0.81
C ILE A 532 -29.44 29.32 -1.13
N VAL A 533 -29.05 28.05 -1.26
CA VAL A 533 -27.67 27.69 -1.62
C VAL A 533 -27.30 28.27 -2.97
N ALA A 534 -28.20 28.20 -3.96
CA ALA A 534 -27.96 28.77 -5.28
C ALA A 534 -27.73 30.28 -5.21
N GLU A 535 -28.55 31.03 -4.46
CA GLU A 535 -28.38 32.48 -4.28
C GLU A 535 -27.04 32.82 -3.60
N LEU A 536 -26.70 32.12 -2.50
CA LEU A 536 -25.41 32.27 -1.83
C LEU A 536 -24.25 31.94 -2.79
N MET A 537 -24.40 30.89 -3.59
CA MET A 537 -23.41 30.50 -4.57
C MET A 537 -23.28 31.49 -5.71
N MET A 538 -24.35 32.16 -6.14
CA MET A 538 -24.24 33.26 -7.10
C MET A 538 -23.38 34.39 -6.53
N HIS A 539 -23.63 34.82 -5.29
CA HIS A 539 -22.79 35.85 -4.65
C HIS A 539 -21.32 35.44 -4.50
N ILE A 540 -21.06 34.17 -4.22
CA ILE A 540 -19.71 33.64 -4.08
C ILE A 540 -19.05 33.48 -5.43
N ASN A 541 -19.80 33.09 -6.46
CA ASN A 541 -19.31 33.11 -7.83
C ASN A 541 -19.00 34.54 -8.27
N ASP A 542 -19.83 35.54 -7.98
CA ASP A 542 -19.54 36.93 -8.32
C ASP A 542 -18.22 37.43 -7.70
N ARG A 543 -17.84 36.90 -6.52
CA ARG A 543 -16.60 37.27 -5.82
C ARG A 543 -15.38 36.46 -6.25
N TYR A 544 -15.54 35.17 -6.51
CA TYR A 544 -14.44 34.20 -6.64
C TYR A 544 -14.44 33.39 -7.93
N SER A 545 -15.50 33.50 -8.74
CA SER A 545 -15.49 32.95 -10.09
C SER A 545 -14.39 33.63 -10.87
N LEU A 546 -13.67 32.82 -11.63
CA LEU A 546 -12.64 33.32 -12.52
C LEU A 546 -13.28 33.86 -13.82
N LEU A 547 -14.58 33.58 -14.05
CA LEU A 547 -15.34 34.10 -15.20
C LEU A 547 -15.83 35.52 -14.91
N ASN A 548 -15.13 36.49 -15.49
CA ASN A 548 -15.59 37.82 -15.90
C ASN A 548 -15.94 38.92 -14.86
N ILE A 549 -15.04 39.91 -14.81
CA ILE A 549 -15.31 41.37 -15.04
C ILE A 549 -15.92 42.19 -13.88
N SER A 550 -15.49 43.47 -13.79
CA SER A 550 -15.79 44.42 -12.72
C SER A 550 -17.21 44.97 -12.73
N LYS A 551 -17.60 45.54 -11.58
CA LYS A 551 -18.89 46.19 -11.36
C LYS A 551 -19.16 47.38 -12.27
N GLU A 552 -18.16 48.07 -12.84
CA GLU A 552 -18.40 49.11 -13.87
C GLU A 552 -18.83 48.56 -15.24
N ALA A 553 -18.81 47.24 -15.43
CA ALA A 553 -19.51 46.56 -16.52
C ALA A 553 -20.87 45.96 -16.08
N ILE A 554 -21.18 46.03 -14.78
CA ILE A 554 -22.39 45.49 -14.14
C ILE A 554 -23.39 46.62 -13.79
N ASP A 555 -22.90 47.80 -13.40
CA ASP A 555 -23.62 49.07 -13.24
C ASP A 555 -23.59 49.89 -14.54
#